data_AF-A0A3A5WBV4-F1
#
_entry.id   AF-A0A3A5WBV4-F1
#
_cell.length_a   1.000
_cell.length_b   1.000
_cell.length_c   1.000
_cell.angle_alpha   90.00
_cell.angle_beta   90.00
_cell.angle_gamma   90.00
#
_symmetry.space_group_name_H-M   'P 1'
#
loop_
_entity.id
_entity.type
_entity.pdbx_description
1 polymer ?
#
loop_
_entity_poly.entity_id
_entity_poly.type
_entity_poly.pdbx_seq_one_letter_code
_entity_poly.pdbx_strand_id
1 'polypeptide(L)'
;MVLRGGVLRPSSEQSLLLQALQDEVFEGIRSMGAWQGADFAVLRSIPLGVLRQGTVRRHGVTRWVRGVRLDHLRPEDVRVIDLHPNLLVPEWWDYAGFVLHHELIHATGHRRHDATFRRWEALWPAPSEDRGAASFAKMLHLSAARWWWTCPSCDIKHPRQRRGNGRYLCRRCGVALQDTPATEVVG
;
A
#
# COMPACT_ATOMS: atom_id res chain seq x y z
N MET A 1 -21.76 11.55 -8.10
CA MET A 1 -21.33 11.90 -6.73
C MET A 1 -19.82 11.73 -6.63
N VAL A 2 -19.05 12.82 -6.73
CA VAL A 2 -17.58 12.79 -6.63
C VAL A 2 -17.22 12.68 -5.16
N LEU A 3 -16.73 11.52 -4.73
CA LEU A 3 -16.24 11.34 -3.36
C LEU A 3 -15.01 12.24 -3.16
N ARG A 4 -15.21 13.36 -2.47
CA ARG A 4 -14.13 14.21 -1.95
C ARG A 4 -13.28 13.37 -1.00
N GLY A 5 -12.11 12.95 -1.47
CA GLY A 5 -11.12 12.23 -0.69
C GLY A 5 -10.50 13.12 0.39
N GLY A 6 -11.21 13.30 1.50
CA GLY A 6 -10.61 13.84 2.72
C GLY A 6 -9.55 12.86 3.25
N VAL A 7 -8.40 13.41 3.64
CA VAL A 7 -7.33 12.69 4.37
C VAL A 7 -7.96 12.10 5.62
N LEU A 8 -7.82 10.79 5.83
CA LEU A 8 -8.19 10.20 7.12
C LEU A 8 -7.10 10.58 8.11
N ARG A 9 -7.49 11.04 9.28
CA ARG A 9 -6.54 11.26 10.37
C ARG A 9 -6.20 9.91 11.00
N PRO A 10 -4.90 9.59 11.17
CA PRO A 10 -4.51 8.42 11.97
C PRO A 10 -5.05 8.53 13.39
N SER A 11 -5.29 7.39 14.05
CA SER A 11 -5.48 7.37 15.50
C SER A 11 -4.21 7.80 16.22
N SER A 12 -4.29 8.06 17.53
CA SER A 12 -3.11 8.39 18.34
C SER A 12 -2.06 7.28 18.27
N GLU A 13 -2.48 6.01 18.37
CA GLU A 13 -1.61 4.84 18.24
C GLU A 13 -0.96 4.77 16.85
N GLN A 14 -1.75 4.93 15.78
CA GLN A 14 -1.21 4.96 14.41
C GLN A 14 -0.22 6.10 14.20
N SER A 15 -0.45 7.26 14.83
CA SER A 15 0.48 8.39 14.74
C SER A 15 1.83 8.06 15.39
N LEU A 16 1.82 7.37 16.54
CA LEU A 16 3.05 6.92 17.20
C LEU A 16 3.79 5.89 16.34
N LEU A 17 3.08 4.93 15.76
CA LEU A 17 3.66 3.91 14.87
C LEU A 17 4.23 4.52 13.59
N LEU A 18 3.53 5.48 12.98
CA LEU A 18 4.03 6.20 11.81
C LEU A 18 5.30 7.00 12.14
N GLN A 19 5.37 7.63 13.33
CA GLN A 19 6.58 8.33 13.76
C GLN A 19 7.74 7.36 13.96
N ALA A 20 7.53 6.24 14.65
CA ALA A 20 8.57 5.22 14.85
C ALA A 20 9.07 4.67 13.50
N LEU A 21 8.17 4.36 12.58
CA LEU A 21 8.52 3.91 11.23
C LEU A 21 9.31 4.97 10.47
N GLN A 22 8.94 6.24 10.58
CA GLN A 22 9.70 7.35 9.97
C GLN A 22 11.11 7.44 10.56
N ASP A 23 11.26 7.28 11.87
CA ASP A 23 12.56 7.34 12.54
C ASP A 23 13.48 6.24 12.03
N GLU A 24 12.99 5.01 11.97
CA GLU A 24 13.74 3.86 11.45
C GLU A 24 14.11 4.01 9.97
N VAL A 25 13.16 4.46 9.13
CA VAL A 25 13.43 4.65 7.70
C VAL A 25 14.46 5.75 7.49
N PHE A 26 14.37 6.86 8.22
CA PHE A 26 15.36 7.93 8.11
C PHE A 26 16.73 7.50 8.61
N GLU A 27 16.83 6.72 9.67
CA GLU A 27 18.10 6.17 10.12
C GLU A 27 18.73 5.28 9.04
N GLY A 28 17.92 4.41 8.40
CA GLY A 28 18.40 3.55 7.33
C GLY A 28 18.88 4.32 6.09
N ILE A 29 18.12 5.29 5.58
CA ILE A 29 18.45 5.99 4.33
C ILE A 29 19.63 6.97 4.46
N ARG A 30 19.96 7.44 5.68
CA ARG A 30 21.06 8.42 5.87
C ARG A 30 22.40 7.93 5.38
N SER A 31 22.64 6.62 5.41
CA SER A 31 23.89 5.99 4.96
C SER A 31 23.89 5.65 3.47
N MET A 32 22.74 5.75 2.79
CA MET A 32 22.58 5.31 1.41
C MET A 32 23.08 6.38 0.44
N GLY A 33 24.02 6.02 -0.44
CA GLY A 33 24.64 6.97 -1.39
C GLY A 33 23.65 7.73 -2.28
N ALA A 34 22.53 7.11 -2.64
CA ALA A 34 21.49 7.76 -3.45
C ALA A 34 20.82 8.97 -2.75
N TRP A 35 20.82 9.00 -1.42
CA TRP A 35 20.20 10.07 -0.64
C TRP A 35 21.20 11.18 -0.27
N GLN A 36 22.45 11.11 -0.75
CA GLN A 36 23.42 12.18 -0.53
C GLN A 36 22.92 13.49 -1.14
N GLY A 37 22.96 14.57 -0.35
CA GLY A 37 22.48 15.89 -0.75
C GLY A 37 20.97 16.09 -0.65
N ALA A 38 20.20 15.07 -0.23
CA ALA A 38 18.79 15.25 0.09
C ALA A 38 18.61 16.11 1.34
N ASP A 39 17.63 17.01 1.32
CA ASP A 39 17.24 17.75 2.52
C ASP A 39 16.34 16.87 3.41
N PHE A 40 16.98 16.15 4.34
CA PHE A 40 16.26 15.29 5.28
C PHE A 40 15.35 16.07 6.23
N ALA A 41 15.63 17.35 6.52
CA ALA A 41 14.76 18.15 7.37
C ALA A 41 13.42 18.39 6.66
N VAL A 42 13.45 18.74 5.38
CA VAL A 42 12.24 18.90 4.57
C VAL A 42 11.51 17.56 4.41
N LEU A 43 12.20 16.49 4.01
CA LEU A 43 11.57 15.19 3.83
C LEU A 43 10.91 14.66 5.11
N ARG A 44 11.55 14.87 6.27
CA ARG A 44 11.02 14.42 7.57
C ARG A 44 9.83 15.26 8.03
N SER A 45 9.73 16.50 7.57
CA SER A 45 8.58 17.37 7.85
C SER A 45 7.31 16.98 7.07
N ILE A 46 7.43 16.11 6.05
CA ILE A 46 6.27 15.63 5.27
C ILE A 46 5.31 14.89 6.21
N PRO A 47 4.03 15.30 6.29
CA PRO A 47 3.06 14.62 7.13
C PRO A 47 2.86 13.17 6.71
N LEU A 48 2.80 12.27 7.69
CA LEU A 48 2.38 10.89 7.48
C LEU A 48 0.92 10.70 7.85
N GLY A 49 0.20 9.91 7.04
CA GLY A 49 -1.21 9.61 7.22
C GLY A 49 -1.54 8.15 6.92
N VAL A 50 -2.84 7.84 6.95
CA VAL A 50 -3.33 6.50 6.62
C VAL A 50 -4.31 6.50 5.46
N LEU A 51 -4.22 5.47 4.62
CA LEU A 51 -5.18 5.22 3.56
C LEU A 51 -6.57 4.89 4.13
N ARG A 52 -7.62 5.21 3.35
CA ARG A 52 -8.97 4.71 3.63
C ARG A 52 -8.99 3.19 3.58
N GLN A 53 -9.60 2.60 4.61
CA GLN A 53 -9.86 1.16 4.65
C GLN A 53 -10.62 0.70 3.39
N GLY A 54 -10.28 -0.49 2.91
CA GLY A 54 -10.83 -1.09 1.69
C GLY A 54 -9.95 -0.96 0.44
N THR A 55 -8.78 -0.32 0.56
CA THR A 55 -7.84 -0.19 -0.56
C THR A 55 -6.94 -1.42 -0.66
N VAL A 56 -7.31 -2.40 -1.48
CA VAL A 56 -6.58 -3.68 -1.63
C VAL A 56 -5.37 -3.65 -2.57
N ARG A 57 -5.15 -2.53 -3.29
CA ARG A 57 -4.10 -2.42 -4.34
C ARG A 57 -3.04 -1.36 -4.09
N ARG A 58 -3.27 -0.46 -3.14
CA ARG A 58 -2.39 0.68 -2.89
C ARG A 58 -1.97 0.59 -1.43
N HIS A 59 -0.67 0.43 -1.22
CA HIS A 59 -0.08 0.20 0.10
C HIS A 59 0.55 1.47 0.66
N GLY A 60 1.04 2.34 -0.21
CA GLY A 60 1.47 3.71 0.08
C GLY A 60 0.93 4.66 -0.99
N VAL A 61 0.93 5.96 -0.69
CA VAL A 61 0.80 7.02 -1.71
C VAL A 61 1.35 8.35 -1.23
N THR A 62 2.16 8.95 -2.08
CA THR A 62 2.58 10.35 -1.99
C THR A 62 1.51 11.23 -2.63
N ARG A 63 0.96 12.20 -1.87
CA ARG A 63 -0.04 13.14 -2.37
C ARG A 63 0.53 14.53 -2.39
N TRP A 64 0.48 15.18 -3.54
CA TRP A 64 0.96 16.55 -3.72
C TRP A 64 -0.11 17.59 -3.42
N VAL A 65 0.32 18.82 -3.13
CA VAL A 65 -0.53 20.01 -3.06
C VAL A 65 -1.23 20.20 -4.41
N ARG A 66 -2.48 20.67 -4.38
CA ARG A 66 -3.26 20.86 -5.61
C ARG A 66 -2.69 22.02 -6.43
N GLY A 67 -2.47 21.79 -7.73
CA GLY A 67 -2.01 22.83 -8.65
C GLY A 67 -0.50 22.91 -8.85
N VAL A 68 0.27 22.04 -8.19
CA VAL A 68 1.72 21.96 -8.40
C VAL A 68 2.06 21.44 -9.79
N ARG A 69 3.21 21.88 -10.30
CA ARG A 69 3.76 21.51 -11.59
C ARG A 69 4.39 20.12 -11.53
N LEU A 70 3.77 19.15 -12.18
CA LEU A 70 4.15 17.74 -12.08
C LEU A 70 5.51 17.41 -12.73
N ASP A 71 6.00 18.30 -13.58
CA ASP A 71 7.31 18.22 -14.24
C ASP A 71 8.46 18.61 -13.30
N HIS A 72 8.19 19.39 -12.24
CA HIS A 72 9.19 20.01 -11.37
C HIS A 72 8.83 19.82 -9.89
N LEU A 73 8.46 18.60 -9.50
CA LEU A 73 8.05 18.31 -8.12
C LEU A 73 9.23 18.32 -7.16
N ARG A 74 9.01 18.93 -6.00
CA ARG A 74 9.96 18.95 -4.89
C ARG A 74 9.32 18.39 -3.61
N PRO A 75 10.12 18.02 -2.59
CA PRO A 75 9.60 17.58 -1.30
C PRO A 75 8.59 18.57 -0.67
N GLU A 76 8.76 19.87 -0.85
CA GLU A 76 7.85 20.91 -0.33
C GLU A 76 6.47 20.91 -1.00
N ASP A 77 6.37 20.32 -2.21
CA ASP A 77 5.11 20.15 -2.92
C ASP A 77 4.29 18.97 -2.38
N VAL A 78 4.86 18.16 -1.48
CA VAL A 78 4.18 17.00 -0.90
C VAL A 78 3.27 17.45 0.24
N ARG A 79 1.99 17.13 0.12
CA ARG A 79 0.98 17.41 1.13
C ARG A 79 0.99 16.36 2.24
N VAL A 80 1.10 15.08 1.89
CA VAL A 80 1.06 13.94 2.82
C VAL A 80 1.55 12.66 2.12
N ILE A 81 2.22 11.79 2.86
CA ILE A 81 2.44 10.39 2.49
C ILE A 81 1.49 9.52 3.33
N ASP A 82 0.62 8.75 2.69
CA ASP A 82 -0.31 7.87 3.38
C ASP A 82 0.07 6.41 3.20
N LEU A 83 0.16 5.67 4.30
CA LEU A 83 0.38 4.23 4.31
C LEU A 83 -0.92 3.47 4.58
N HIS A 84 -1.02 2.23 4.12
CA HIS A 84 -2.15 1.38 4.46
C HIS A 84 -2.13 1.06 5.96
N PRO A 85 -3.22 1.24 6.72
CA PRO A 85 -3.21 1.08 8.18
C PRO A 85 -2.80 -0.34 8.62
N ASN A 86 -3.15 -1.37 7.85
CA ASN A 86 -2.74 -2.76 8.15
C ASN A 86 -1.23 -3.02 7.97
N LEU A 87 -0.43 -2.07 7.48
CA LEU A 87 1.04 -2.17 7.52
C LEU A 87 1.59 -1.88 8.93
N LEU A 88 0.83 -1.17 9.77
CA LEU A 88 1.25 -0.70 11.09
C LEU A 88 1.03 -1.78 12.15
N VAL A 89 1.51 -3.00 11.89
CA VAL A 89 1.51 -4.12 12.82
C VAL A 89 2.84 -4.88 12.70
N PRO A 90 3.31 -5.58 13.75
CA PRO A 90 4.63 -6.21 13.73
C PRO A 90 4.87 -7.16 12.54
N GLU A 91 3.84 -7.89 12.12
CA GLU A 91 3.90 -8.84 10.99
C GLU A 91 4.30 -8.19 9.65
N TRP A 92 3.96 -6.91 9.46
CA TRP A 92 4.16 -6.20 8.19
C TRP A 92 5.15 -5.04 8.30
N TRP A 93 5.87 -4.94 9.41
CA TRP A 93 6.70 -3.79 9.74
C TRP A 93 7.83 -3.55 8.74
N ASP A 94 8.59 -4.59 8.39
CA ASP A 94 9.66 -4.51 7.38
C ASP A 94 9.12 -4.04 6.02
N TYR A 95 7.92 -4.51 5.67
CA TYR A 95 7.26 -4.10 4.44
C TYR A 95 6.74 -2.66 4.53
N ALA A 96 6.28 -2.22 5.70
CA ALA A 96 5.91 -0.83 5.95
C ALA A 96 7.11 0.10 5.70
N GLY A 97 8.30 -0.29 6.16
CA GLY A 97 9.55 0.44 5.95
C GLY A 97 9.89 0.55 4.46
N PHE A 98 9.82 -0.56 3.74
CA PHE A 98 10.00 -0.59 2.29
C PHE A 98 8.99 0.32 1.55
N VAL A 99 7.71 0.29 1.94
CA VAL A 99 6.68 1.15 1.33
C VAL A 99 6.93 2.63 1.66
N LEU A 100 7.31 2.98 2.89
CA LEU A 100 7.61 4.37 3.23
C LEU A 100 8.83 4.89 2.46
N HIS A 101 9.89 4.08 2.36
CA HIS A 101 11.05 4.41 1.52
C HIS A 101 10.65 4.64 0.05
N HIS A 102 9.82 3.76 -0.52
CA HIS A 102 9.28 3.90 -1.86
C HIS A 102 8.56 5.25 -2.06
N GLU A 103 7.71 5.64 -1.10
CA GLU A 103 6.99 6.91 -1.17
C GLU A 103 7.90 8.13 -0.96
N LEU A 104 8.96 8.02 -0.14
CA LEU A 104 9.95 9.08 -0.02
C LEU A 104 10.72 9.30 -1.33
N ILE A 105 10.97 8.26 -2.13
CA ILE A 105 11.57 8.41 -3.47
C ILE A 105 10.61 9.19 -4.39
N HIS A 106 9.30 8.93 -4.30
CA HIS A 106 8.31 9.74 -5.01
C HIS A 106 8.30 11.20 -4.54
N ALA A 107 8.50 11.44 -3.24
CA ALA A 107 8.57 12.78 -2.66
C ALA A 107 9.74 13.62 -3.20
N THR A 108 10.84 13.00 -3.65
CA THR A 108 11.96 13.71 -4.30
C THR A 108 11.70 14.05 -5.78
N GLY A 109 10.50 13.76 -6.29
CA GLY A 109 10.08 14.09 -7.66
C GLY A 109 10.19 12.93 -8.65
N HIS A 110 10.69 11.77 -8.25
CA HIS A 110 10.75 10.57 -9.09
C HIS A 110 9.37 9.93 -9.25
N ARG A 111 8.51 10.50 -10.09
CA ARG A 111 7.12 10.01 -10.28
C ARG A 111 7.02 8.64 -10.96
N ARG A 112 7.96 8.34 -11.86
CA ARG A 112 7.95 7.12 -12.66
C ARG A 112 8.85 6.10 -12.01
N HIS A 113 8.45 4.84 -12.05
CA HIS A 113 9.28 3.71 -11.63
C HIS A 113 10.33 3.35 -12.69
N ASP A 114 11.10 4.34 -13.12
CA ASP A 114 12.19 4.18 -14.10
C ASP A 114 13.46 3.58 -13.46
N ALA A 115 14.52 3.44 -14.25
CA ALA A 115 15.77 2.85 -13.77
C ALA A 115 16.40 3.63 -12.61
N THR A 116 16.24 4.94 -12.53
CA THR A 116 16.75 5.74 -11.40
C THR A 116 15.94 5.46 -10.16
N PHE A 117 14.62 5.49 -10.26
CA PHE A 117 13.73 5.13 -9.15
C PHE A 117 14.06 3.73 -8.62
N ARG A 118 14.15 2.73 -9.50
CA ARG A 118 14.40 1.33 -9.12
C ARG A 118 15.78 1.15 -8.47
N ARG A 119 16.79 1.93 -8.88
CA ARG A 119 18.11 1.93 -8.21
C ARG A 119 18.01 2.45 -6.78
N TRP A 120 17.23 3.50 -6.53
CA TRP A 120 17.03 4.02 -5.17
C TRP A 120 16.26 3.03 -4.32
N GLU A 121 15.17 2.48 -4.86
CA GLU A 121 14.31 1.50 -4.19
C GLU A 121 15.10 0.25 -3.76
N ALA A 122 15.98 -0.24 -4.62
CA ALA A 122 16.80 -1.43 -4.35
C ALA A 122 17.85 -1.25 -3.24
N LEU A 123 18.10 -0.03 -2.75
CA LEU A 123 19.01 0.20 -1.62
C LEU A 123 18.37 -0.14 -0.27
N TRP A 124 17.04 -0.18 -0.20
CA TRP A 124 16.35 -0.65 0.99
C TRP A 124 16.23 -2.17 0.98
N PRO A 125 16.46 -2.87 2.11
CA PRO A 125 16.30 -4.31 2.18
C PRO A 125 14.90 -4.72 1.69
N ALA A 126 14.85 -5.60 0.69
CA ALA A 126 13.59 -6.12 0.22
C ALA A 126 12.89 -6.92 1.33
N PRO A 127 11.58 -6.77 1.51
CA PRO A 127 10.82 -7.65 2.40
C PRO A 127 10.94 -9.10 1.92
N SER A 128 10.81 -10.07 2.83
CA SER A 128 10.74 -11.49 2.46
C SER A 128 9.58 -11.75 1.49
N GLU A 129 9.67 -12.81 0.69
CA GLU A 129 8.64 -13.12 -0.32
C GLU A 129 7.24 -13.30 0.30
N ASP A 130 7.16 -13.91 1.49
CA ASP A 130 5.93 -14.13 2.25
C ASP A 130 5.42 -12.86 2.96
N ARG A 131 6.24 -11.80 3.06
CA ARG A 131 5.89 -10.51 3.69
C ARG A 131 5.97 -9.31 2.75
N GLY A 132 6.12 -9.54 1.45
CA GLY A 132 6.15 -8.48 0.44
C GLY A 132 4.78 -8.06 -0.09
N ALA A 133 4.81 -7.25 -1.16
CA ALA A 133 3.62 -6.65 -1.78
C ALA A 133 2.53 -7.65 -2.18
N ALA A 134 2.91 -8.79 -2.77
CA ALA A 134 1.97 -9.79 -3.24
C ALA A 134 1.21 -10.45 -2.08
N SER A 135 1.94 -10.78 -1.01
CA SER A 135 1.39 -11.40 0.20
C SER A 135 0.50 -10.43 0.97
N PHE A 136 0.91 -9.15 1.08
CA PHE A 136 0.10 -8.12 1.69
C PHE A 136 -1.22 -7.89 0.91
N ALA A 137 -1.13 -7.77 -0.43
CA ALA A 137 -2.32 -7.63 -1.26
C ALA A 137 -3.25 -8.85 -1.13
N LYS A 138 -2.69 -10.07 -1.07
CA LYS A 138 -3.46 -11.29 -0.83
C LYS A 138 -4.19 -11.23 0.52
N MET A 139 -3.51 -10.84 1.60
CA MET A 139 -4.11 -10.67 2.93
C MET A 139 -5.25 -9.64 2.90
N LEU A 140 -5.05 -8.48 2.26
CA LEU A 140 -6.09 -7.46 2.09
C LEU A 140 -7.29 -7.96 1.27
N HIS A 141 -7.03 -8.74 0.22
CA HIS A 141 -8.08 -9.33 -0.61
C HIS A 141 -8.93 -10.36 0.14
N LEU A 142 -8.28 -11.19 0.98
CA LEU A 142 -8.95 -12.20 1.80
C LEU A 142 -9.77 -11.54 2.91
N SER A 143 -9.19 -10.62 3.67
CA SER A 143 -9.86 -9.92 4.77
C SER A 143 -11.05 -9.06 4.31
N ALA A 144 -10.99 -8.49 3.10
CA ALA A 144 -12.10 -7.73 2.54
C ALA A 144 -13.17 -8.60 1.85
N ALA A 145 -12.96 -9.92 1.74
CA ALA A 145 -13.90 -10.79 1.04
C ALA A 145 -15.22 -10.88 1.80
N ARG A 146 -16.33 -10.72 1.06
CA ARG A 146 -17.70 -10.96 1.55
C ARG A 146 -18.35 -12.17 0.89
N TRP A 147 -17.77 -12.59 -0.24
CA TRP A 147 -18.22 -13.68 -1.09
C TRP A 147 -17.01 -14.47 -1.58
N TRP A 148 -17.17 -15.78 -1.66
CA TRP A 148 -16.36 -16.67 -2.46
C TRP A 148 -17.09 -16.95 -3.76
N TRP A 149 -16.43 -16.72 -4.88
CA TRP A 149 -16.86 -17.33 -6.14
C TRP A 149 -16.20 -18.70 -6.24
N THR A 150 -16.99 -19.74 -6.07
CA THR A 150 -16.54 -21.13 -5.98
C THR A 150 -16.96 -21.88 -7.23
N CYS A 151 -16.03 -22.62 -7.84
CA CYS A 151 -16.39 -23.51 -8.94
C CYS A 151 -16.98 -24.82 -8.37
N PRO A 152 -18.22 -25.20 -8.72
CA PRO A 152 -18.82 -26.44 -8.21
C PRO A 152 -18.13 -27.71 -8.74
N SER A 153 -17.33 -27.62 -9.81
CA SER A 153 -16.66 -28.78 -10.42
C SER A 153 -15.24 -29.02 -9.92
N CYS A 154 -14.50 -27.96 -9.58
CA CYS A 154 -13.09 -28.08 -9.17
C CYS A 154 -12.74 -27.37 -7.86
N ASP A 155 -13.75 -26.87 -7.13
CA ASP A 155 -13.66 -26.20 -5.83
C ASP A 155 -12.68 -25.01 -5.75
N ILE A 156 -12.24 -24.46 -6.88
CA ILE A 156 -11.40 -23.27 -6.86
C ILE A 156 -12.21 -22.08 -6.33
N LYS A 157 -11.62 -21.35 -5.37
CA LYS A 157 -12.26 -20.21 -4.69
C LYS A 157 -11.58 -18.91 -5.05
N HIS A 158 -12.40 -17.88 -5.30
CA HIS A 158 -11.93 -16.53 -5.55
C HIS A 158 -12.55 -15.54 -4.56
N PRO A 159 -11.75 -14.83 -3.73
CA PRO A 159 -12.26 -13.89 -2.73
C PRO A 159 -12.80 -12.64 -3.40
N ARG A 160 -14.02 -12.21 -3.04
CA ARG A 160 -14.71 -11.08 -3.67
C ARG A 160 -15.52 -10.27 -2.67
N GLN A 161 -15.60 -8.97 -2.91
CA GLN A 161 -16.45 -8.08 -2.11
C GLN A 161 -17.92 -8.11 -2.55
N ARG A 162 -18.21 -8.61 -3.76
CA ARG A 162 -19.54 -8.63 -4.38
C ARG A 162 -19.84 -10.00 -4.96
N ARG A 163 -21.13 -10.33 -5.04
CA ARG A 163 -21.63 -11.52 -5.74
C ARG A 163 -21.31 -11.45 -7.23
N GLY A 164 -21.11 -12.61 -7.84
CA GLY A 164 -20.95 -12.81 -9.27
C GLY A 164 -22.29 -12.94 -9.99
N ASN A 165 -23.33 -13.41 -9.31
CA ASN A 165 -24.68 -13.67 -9.84
C ASN A 165 -24.63 -14.50 -11.13
N GLY A 166 -23.80 -15.55 -11.17
CA GLY A 166 -23.64 -16.46 -12.31
C GLY A 166 -22.94 -15.88 -13.53
N ARG A 167 -22.42 -14.64 -13.49
CA ARG A 167 -21.81 -13.97 -14.65
C ARG A 167 -20.40 -14.44 -15.00
N TYR A 168 -19.72 -15.11 -14.07
CA TYR A 168 -18.32 -15.46 -14.20
C TYR A 168 -18.17 -16.97 -14.33
N LEU A 169 -17.33 -17.39 -15.27
CA LEU A 169 -17.01 -18.79 -15.51
C LEU A 169 -15.68 -19.16 -14.87
N CYS A 170 -15.58 -20.39 -14.39
CA CYS A 170 -14.32 -20.99 -14.00
C CYS A 170 -13.41 -21.11 -15.22
N ARG A 171 -12.21 -20.52 -15.18
CA ARG A 171 -11.25 -20.60 -16.30
C ARG A 171 -10.77 -22.01 -16.61
N ARG A 172 -10.84 -22.92 -15.62
CA ARG A 172 -10.43 -24.32 -15.77
C ARG A 172 -11.55 -25.20 -16.32
N CYS A 173 -12.78 -25.01 -15.84
CA CYS A 173 -13.90 -25.93 -16.10
C CYS A 173 -14.96 -25.37 -17.06
N GLY A 174 -14.95 -24.07 -17.35
CA GLY A 174 -15.97 -23.41 -18.17
C GLY A 174 -17.36 -23.25 -17.51
N VAL A 175 -17.56 -23.79 -16.30
CA VAL A 175 -18.84 -23.71 -15.58
C VAL A 175 -19.01 -22.40 -14.82
N ALA A 176 -20.27 -21.96 -14.63
CA ALA A 176 -20.58 -20.77 -13.84
C ALA A 176 -20.14 -20.93 -12.38
N LEU A 177 -19.51 -19.89 -11.84
CA LEU A 177 -19.11 -19.81 -10.44
C LEU A 177 -20.32 -19.53 -9.56
N GLN A 178 -20.38 -20.23 -8.42
CA GLN A 178 -21.41 -20.06 -7.40
C GLN A 178 -20.94 -19.09 -6.32
N ASP A 179 -21.87 -18.25 -5.85
CA ASP A 179 -21.64 -17.31 -4.77
C ASP A 179 -21.88 -17.98 -3.41
N THR A 180 -20.84 -18.11 -2.60
CA THR A 180 -20.97 -18.52 -1.19
C THR A 180 -20.53 -17.36 -0.27
N PRO A 181 -21.23 -17.07 0.84
CA PRO A 181 -20.79 -16.06 1.78
C PRO A 181 -19.38 -16.34 2.29
N ALA A 182 -18.56 -15.28 2.46
CA ALA A 182 -17.20 -15.43 2.99
C ALA A 182 -17.11 -15.48 4.51
N THR A 183 -18.25 -15.36 5.21
CA THR A 183 -18.34 -15.65 6.64
C THR A 183 -17.96 -17.11 6.87
N GLU A 184 -16.96 -17.34 7.72
CA GLU A 184 -16.70 -18.65 8.30
C GLU A 184 -18.02 -19.20 8.81
N VAL A 185 -18.40 -20.39 8.35
CA VAL A 185 -19.23 -21.25 9.19
C VAL A 185 -18.29 -21.59 10.34
N VAL A 186 -18.35 -20.80 11.41
CA VAL A 186 -17.79 -21.19 12.70
C VAL A 186 -18.61 -22.40 13.11
N GLY A 187 -18.08 -23.58 12.81
CA GLY A 187 -18.52 -24.87 13.32
C GLY A 187 -17.59 -25.30 14.42
#